data_AF-A0A8T2U6U5-F1
#
_entry.id   AF-A0A8T2U6U5-F1
#
_cell.length_a   1.000
_cell.length_b   1.000
_cell.length_c   1.000
_cell.angle_alpha   90.00
_cell.angle_beta   90.00
_cell.angle_gamma   90.00
#
_symmetry.space_group_name_H-M   'P 1'
#
loop_
_entity.id
_entity.type
_entity.pdbx_description
1 polymer ?
#
loop_
_entity_poly.entity_id
_entity_poly.type
_entity_poly.pdbx_seq_one_letter_code
_entity_poly.pdbx_strand_id
1 'polypeptide(L)'
;MMSWEKPLMEAHAKALCAGGGDILNIGFGMGLVDTAIQSYQPALHTIIEAHPEVYKRMISSGWAEKPNVRIIFSRWQDALPSLGTYDGIFFDTYGEYYEDLAEFHKWLPQLLKPGGIYSFFNGLCADNAFFHVVYCQLVSLVLSQMGFEVQFIPLPIKECLDEKVWEGVSHKYWQLDTYFLPVCQKADEN
;
A
#
# COMPACT_ATOMS: atom_id res chain seq x y z
N MET A 1 4.58 5.69 -9.22
CA MET A 1 4.15 4.40 -9.77
C MET A 1 4.62 4.24 -11.21
N MET A 2 5.47 3.26 -11.44
CA MET A 2 5.92 2.80 -12.76
C MET A 2 5.63 1.31 -12.95
N SER A 3 5.62 0.82 -14.19
CA SER A 3 5.24 -0.56 -14.50
C SER A 3 6.14 -1.63 -13.88
N TRP A 4 7.39 -1.30 -13.54
CA TRP A 4 8.32 -2.23 -12.88
C TRP A 4 7.85 -2.65 -11.48
N GLU A 5 6.97 -1.87 -10.85
CA GLU A 5 6.43 -2.14 -9.50
C GLU A 5 5.38 -3.24 -9.50
N LYS A 6 4.90 -3.69 -10.68
CA LYS A 6 3.86 -4.71 -10.80
C LYS A 6 4.07 -5.96 -9.91
N PRO A 7 5.24 -6.65 -9.91
CA PRO A 7 5.47 -7.79 -9.03
C PRO A 7 5.38 -7.43 -7.53
N LEU A 8 5.73 -6.19 -7.15
CA LEU A 8 5.58 -5.73 -5.77
C LEU A 8 4.10 -5.57 -5.41
N MET A 9 3.31 -4.98 -6.30
CA MET A 9 1.87 -4.81 -6.13
C MET A 9 1.14 -6.16 -6.04
N GLU A 10 1.58 -7.16 -6.83
CA GLU A 10 1.08 -8.53 -6.75
C GLU A 10 1.44 -9.20 -5.41
N ALA A 11 2.66 -8.98 -4.91
CA ALA A 11 3.08 -9.50 -3.61
C ALA A 11 2.30 -8.86 -2.44
N HIS A 12 2.04 -7.55 -2.51
CA HIS A 12 1.17 -6.84 -1.57
C HIS A 12 -0.25 -7.40 -1.58
N ALA A 13 -0.87 -7.48 -2.76
CA ALA A 13 -2.23 -8.02 -2.91
C ALA A 13 -2.34 -9.45 -2.36
N LYS A 14 -1.34 -10.29 -2.61
CA LYS A 14 -1.28 -11.65 -2.07
C LYS A 14 -1.29 -11.68 -0.55
N ALA A 15 -0.51 -10.81 0.10
CA ALA A 15 -0.49 -10.71 1.56
C ALA A 15 -1.85 -10.21 2.09
N LEU A 16 -2.34 -9.09 1.56
CA LEU A 16 -3.57 -8.44 1.99
C LEU A 16 -4.81 -9.33 1.85
N CYS A 17 -4.88 -10.12 0.77
CA CYS A 17 -6.04 -10.95 0.46
C CYS A 17 -5.95 -12.36 1.05
N ALA A 18 -4.92 -12.70 1.83
CA ALA A 18 -4.72 -14.04 2.36
C ALA A 18 -5.89 -14.55 3.23
N GLY A 19 -6.54 -13.64 3.96
CA GLY A 19 -7.74 -13.92 4.76
C GLY A 19 -9.07 -13.69 4.05
N GLY A 20 -9.05 -13.20 2.80
CA GLY A 20 -10.25 -12.71 2.11
C GLY A 20 -10.86 -11.46 2.79
N GLY A 21 -12.17 -11.29 2.66
CA GLY A 21 -12.89 -10.22 3.36
C GLY A 21 -12.83 -8.85 2.66
N ASP A 22 -12.92 -7.79 3.46
CA ASP A 22 -13.01 -6.41 3.01
C ASP A 22 -11.61 -5.79 2.92
N ILE A 23 -11.24 -5.27 1.75
CA ILE A 23 -9.93 -4.67 1.48
C ILE A 23 -10.07 -3.17 1.24
N LEU A 24 -9.24 -2.37 1.91
CA LEU A 24 -9.11 -0.93 1.69
C LEU A 24 -7.80 -0.64 0.97
N ASN A 25 -7.86 0.12 -0.13
CA ASN A 25 -6.71 0.77 -0.74
C ASN A 25 -6.79 2.29 -0.59
N ILE A 26 -5.69 2.92 -0.22
CA ILE A 26 -5.54 4.38 -0.10
C ILE A 26 -4.51 4.84 -1.12
N GLY A 27 -5.01 5.48 -2.19
CA GLY A 27 -4.23 5.87 -3.35
C GLY A 27 -4.39 4.86 -4.49
N PHE A 28 -5.14 5.22 -5.53
CA PHE A 28 -5.33 4.33 -6.68
C PHE A 28 -4.09 4.30 -7.58
N GLY A 29 -3.37 5.42 -7.69
CA GLY A 29 -2.12 5.48 -8.45
C GLY A 29 -2.34 5.13 -9.93
N MET A 30 -1.86 3.98 -10.40
CA MET A 30 -2.13 3.43 -11.75
C MET A 30 -3.08 2.22 -11.73
N GLY A 31 -3.64 1.85 -10.58
CA GLY A 31 -4.52 0.71 -10.40
C GLY A 31 -3.82 -0.64 -10.42
N LEU A 32 -2.49 -0.68 -10.24
CA LEU A 32 -1.71 -1.93 -10.29
C LEU A 32 -2.06 -2.86 -9.12
N VAL A 33 -1.99 -2.33 -7.88
CA VAL A 33 -2.38 -3.08 -6.68
C VAL A 33 -3.87 -3.40 -6.70
N ASP A 34 -4.72 -2.47 -7.14
CA ASP A 34 -6.16 -2.67 -7.21
C ASP A 34 -6.53 -3.81 -8.16
N THR A 35 -5.84 -3.88 -9.31
CA THR A 35 -6.02 -4.96 -10.28
C THR A 35 -5.60 -6.30 -9.67
N ALA A 36 -4.48 -6.33 -8.96
CA ALA A 36 -4.01 -7.51 -8.27
C ALA A 36 -4.97 -7.94 -7.15
N ILE A 37 -5.44 -7.02 -6.29
CA ILE A 37 -6.45 -7.28 -5.25
C ILE A 37 -7.72 -7.85 -5.86
N GLN A 38 -8.24 -7.24 -6.94
CA GLN A 38 -9.47 -7.71 -7.59
C GLN A 38 -9.37 -9.13 -8.16
N SER A 39 -8.17 -9.60 -8.51
CA SER A 39 -7.97 -10.99 -8.93
C SER A 39 -8.25 -12.02 -7.82
N TYR A 40 -8.18 -11.60 -6.55
CA TYR A 40 -8.52 -12.42 -5.39
C TYR A 40 -10.00 -12.37 -5.00
N GLN A 41 -10.82 -11.56 -5.70
CA GLN A 41 -12.27 -11.45 -5.48
C GLN A 41 -12.64 -11.17 -4.00
N PRO A 42 -12.17 -10.05 -3.42
CA PRO A 42 -12.50 -9.69 -2.04
C PRO A 42 -14.02 -9.48 -1.86
N ALA A 43 -14.52 -9.58 -0.63
CA ALA A 43 -15.93 -9.34 -0.34
C ALA A 43 -16.34 -7.90 -0.65
N LEU A 44 -15.47 -6.95 -0.32
CA LEU A 44 -15.56 -5.53 -0.68
C LEU A 44 -14.15 -5.01 -0.95
N HIS A 45 -13.99 -4.21 -2.00
CA HIS A 45 -12.76 -3.50 -2.31
C HIS A 45 -13.04 -1.99 -2.31
N THR A 46 -12.66 -1.33 -1.23
CA THR A 46 -12.83 0.11 -1.07
C THR A 46 -11.55 0.82 -1.52
N ILE A 47 -11.67 1.81 -2.39
CA ILE A 47 -10.54 2.56 -2.95
C ILE A 47 -10.76 4.04 -2.67
N ILE A 48 -9.80 4.68 -2.01
CA ILE A 48 -9.79 6.13 -1.81
C ILE A 48 -8.85 6.78 -2.81
N GLU A 49 -9.35 7.75 -3.57
CA GLU A 49 -8.56 8.52 -4.54
C GLU A 49 -8.93 10.00 -4.45
N ALA A 50 -7.92 10.87 -4.38
CA ALA A 50 -8.10 12.31 -4.18
C ALA A 50 -7.86 13.12 -5.45
N HIS A 51 -7.03 12.62 -6.37
CA HIS A 51 -6.60 13.34 -7.55
C HIS A 51 -7.68 13.29 -8.64
N PRO A 52 -8.24 14.44 -9.08
CA PRO A 52 -9.36 14.46 -10.02
C PRO A 52 -9.09 13.73 -11.34
N GLU A 53 -7.87 13.82 -11.86
CA GLU A 53 -7.51 13.16 -13.13
C GLU A 53 -7.38 11.64 -12.99
N VAL A 54 -6.88 11.16 -11.84
CA VAL A 54 -6.78 9.73 -11.57
C VAL A 54 -8.19 9.16 -11.40
N TYR A 55 -9.05 9.85 -10.65
CA TYR A 55 -10.44 9.48 -10.50
C TYR A 55 -11.19 9.44 -11.84
N LYS A 56 -11.07 10.46 -12.69
CA LYS A 56 -11.67 10.44 -14.04
C LYS A 56 -11.24 9.22 -14.83
N ARG A 57 -9.94 8.87 -14.79
CA ARG A 57 -9.41 7.68 -15.45
C ARG A 57 -10.00 6.39 -14.87
N MET A 58 -10.15 6.29 -13.55
CA MET A 58 -10.82 5.15 -12.89
C MET A 58 -12.23 4.95 -13.47
N ILE A 59 -13.03 6.02 -13.50
CA ILE A 59 -14.39 5.98 -14.02
C ILE A 59 -14.40 5.59 -15.51
N SER A 60 -13.59 6.24 -16.35
CA SER A 60 -13.56 5.93 -17.78
C SER A 60 -13.06 4.52 -18.11
N SER A 61 -12.30 3.90 -17.21
CA SER A 61 -11.78 2.54 -17.39
C SER A 61 -12.66 1.45 -16.75
N GLY A 62 -13.85 1.81 -16.29
CA GLY A 62 -14.85 0.85 -15.83
C GLY A 62 -14.68 0.39 -14.38
N TRP A 63 -13.93 1.13 -13.55
CA TRP A 63 -13.68 0.71 -12.16
C TRP A 63 -14.91 0.81 -11.27
N ALA A 64 -15.81 1.76 -11.53
CA ALA A 64 -17.04 1.92 -10.75
C ALA A 64 -18.05 0.80 -11.01
N GLU A 65 -17.93 0.14 -12.16
CA GLU A 65 -18.80 -0.92 -12.65
C GLU A 65 -18.30 -2.32 -12.28
N LYS A 66 -17.08 -2.43 -11.75
CA LYS A 66 -16.55 -3.71 -11.26
C LYS A 66 -17.41 -4.19 -10.08
N PRO A 67 -17.68 -5.50 -9.99
CA PRO A 67 -18.37 -6.04 -8.84
C PRO A 67 -17.58 -5.71 -7.58
N ASN A 68 -18.27 -5.64 -6.42
CA ASN A 68 -17.64 -5.50 -5.11
C ASN A 68 -16.62 -4.34 -4.96
N VAL A 69 -16.60 -3.36 -5.86
CA VAL A 69 -15.74 -2.17 -5.77
C VAL A 69 -16.54 -0.98 -5.25
N ARG A 70 -15.97 -0.25 -4.29
CA ARG A 70 -16.48 1.02 -3.78
C ARG A 70 -15.40 2.08 -3.93
N ILE A 71 -15.65 3.10 -4.73
CA ILE A 71 -14.73 4.23 -4.90
C ILE A 71 -15.17 5.40 -4.01
N ILE A 72 -14.23 5.98 -3.29
CA ILE A 72 -14.42 7.19 -2.48
C ILE A 72 -13.52 8.28 -3.08
N PHE A 73 -14.14 9.25 -3.76
CA PHE A 73 -13.43 10.42 -4.29
C PHE A 73 -13.26 11.47 -3.20
N SER A 74 -12.13 11.39 -2.49
CA SER A 74 -11.83 12.24 -1.34
C SER A 74 -10.34 12.18 -1.02
N ARG A 75 -9.83 13.18 -0.30
CA ARG A 75 -8.60 12.99 0.47
C ARG A 75 -8.84 11.91 1.53
N TRP A 76 -7.82 11.12 1.81
CA TRP A 76 -7.95 10.04 2.78
C TRP A 76 -8.27 10.58 4.16
N GLN A 77 -7.64 11.69 4.58
CA GLN A 77 -7.87 12.35 5.87
C GLN A 77 -9.36 12.65 6.11
N ASP A 78 -10.05 13.13 5.08
CA ASP A 78 -11.47 13.48 5.16
C ASP A 78 -12.37 12.24 5.13
N ALA A 79 -11.91 11.15 4.51
CA ALA A 79 -12.66 9.91 4.38
C ALA A 79 -12.59 9.03 5.64
N LEU A 80 -11.44 8.98 6.33
CA LEU A 80 -11.18 8.06 7.46
C LEU A 80 -12.29 8.01 8.52
N PRO A 81 -12.86 9.15 8.99
CA PRO A 81 -13.88 9.12 10.04
C PRO A 81 -15.17 8.38 9.65
N SER A 82 -15.40 8.17 8.35
CA SER A 82 -16.59 7.50 7.81
C SER A 82 -16.37 6.03 7.44
N LEU A 83 -15.15 5.52 7.59
CA LEU A 83 -14.80 4.16 7.18
C LEU A 83 -15.20 3.13 8.24
N GLY A 84 -15.49 1.91 7.77
CA GLY A 84 -15.60 0.73 8.62
C GLY A 84 -14.25 0.11 8.91
N THR A 85 -14.26 -1.17 9.28
CA THR A 85 -13.05 -1.96 9.49
C THR A 85 -12.78 -2.89 8.31
N TYR A 86 -11.53 -3.28 8.10
CA TYR A 86 -11.08 -4.05 6.95
C TYR A 86 -10.20 -5.23 7.37
N ASP A 87 -10.24 -6.29 6.56
CA ASP A 87 -9.41 -7.48 6.69
C ASP A 87 -8.03 -7.26 6.03
N GLY A 88 -7.95 -6.35 5.06
CA GLY A 88 -6.70 -5.91 4.43
C GLY A 88 -6.68 -4.40 4.20
N ILE A 89 -5.54 -3.75 4.45
CA ILE A 89 -5.36 -2.31 4.18
C ILE A 89 -4.05 -2.09 3.43
N PHE A 90 -4.10 -1.42 2.28
CA PHE A 90 -2.94 -0.95 1.55
C PHE A 90 -2.86 0.58 1.57
N PHE A 91 -1.65 1.11 1.82
CA PHE A 91 -1.38 2.54 1.77
C PHE A 91 -0.26 2.85 0.78
N ASP A 92 -0.59 3.59 -0.28
CA ASP A 92 0.34 4.01 -1.33
C ASP A 92 -0.14 5.33 -1.95
N THR A 93 0.16 6.44 -1.26
CA THR A 93 -0.20 7.79 -1.70
C THR A 93 0.96 8.51 -2.34
N TYR A 94 0.66 9.47 -3.23
CA TYR A 94 1.69 10.33 -3.82
C TYR A 94 2.38 11.19 -2.75
N GLY A 95 3.72 11.23 -2.81
CA GLY A 95 4.53 11.98 -1.85
C GLY A 95 4.71 11.18 -0.56
N GLU A 96 5.37 10.02 -0.66
CA GLU A 96 5.69 9.02 0.38
C GLU A 96 6.50 9.59 1.57
N TYR A 97 6.04 10.69 2.14
CA TYR A 97 6.59 11.32 3.30
C TYR A 97 6.26 10.47 4.51
N TYR A 98 7.25 10.34 5.39
CA TYR A 98 7.10 9.58 6.61
C TYR A 98 5.96 10.14 7.48
N GLU A 99 5.73 11.45 7.41
CA GLU A 99 4.68 12.16 8.14
C GLU A 99 3.28 11.67 7.77
N ASP A 100 2.99 11.49 6.48
CA ASP A 100 1.69 10.98 6.02
C ASP A 100 1.48 9.54 6.47
N LEU A 101 2.52 8.71 6.36
CA LEU A 101 2.50 7.33 6.85
C LEU A 101 2.25 7.29 8.37
N ALA A 102 2.96 8.11 9.13
CA ALA A 102 2.82 8.21 10.58
C ALA A 102 1.45 8.78 11.00
N GLU A 103 0.88 9.70 10.24
CA GLU A 103 -0.48 10.20 10.46
C GLU A 103 -1.51 9.10 10.20
N PHE A 104 -1.38 8.36 9.10
CA PHE A 104 -2.24 7.24 8.79
C PHE A 104 -2.16 6.11 9.83
N HIS A 105 -0.95 5.77 10.31
CA HIS A 105 -0.75 4.72 11.31
C HIS A 105 -1.56 4.93 12.59
N LYS A 106 -1.86 6.18 12.98
CA LYS A 106 -2.70 6.51 14.14
C LYS A 106 -4.13 5.97 14.00
N TRP A 107 -4.60 5.71 12.79
CA TRP A 107 -5.93 5.19 12.50
C TRP A 107 -5.98 3.67 12.38
N LEU A 108 -4.83 2.99 12.21
CA LEU A 108 -4.77 1.54 12.05
C LEU A 108 -5.47 0.75 13.18
N PRO A 109 -5.36 1.11 14.48
CA PRO A 109 -6.06 0.38 15.53
C PRO A 109 -7.58 0.31 15.33
N GLN A 110 -8.17 1.39 14.79
CA GLN A 110 -9.59 1.50 14.50
C GLN A 110 -9.98 0.82 13.19
N LEU A 111 -9.14 0.91 12.16
CA LEU A 111 -9.48 0.46 10.80
C LEU A 111 -9.18 -1.02 10.56
N LEU A 112 -8.13 -1.58 11.14
CA LEU A 112 -7.72 -2.96 10.87
C LEU A 112 -8.43 -3.96 11.81
N LYS A 113 -9.10 -4.96 11.25
CA LYS A 113 -9.74 -6.05 12.02
C LYS A 113 -8.67 -6.93 12.71
N PRO A 114 -8.99 -7.59 13.84
CA PRO A 114 -8.14 -8.66 14.36
C PRO A 114 -7.87 -9.73 13.29
N GLY A 115 -6.61 -10.16 13.15
CA GLY A 115 -6.18 -11.08 12.09
C GLY A 115 -5.99 -10.44 10.71
N GLY A 116 -6.39 -9.18 10.52
CA GLY A 116 -6.20 -8.46 9.27
C GLY A 116 -4.74 -8.07 9.02
N ILE A 117 -4.42 -7.81 7.75
CA ILE A 117 -3.07 -7.42 7.30
C ILE A 117 -3.07 -5.97 6.81
N TYR A 118 -2.14 -5.18 7.34
CA TYR A 118 -1.77 -3.88 6.80
C TYR A 118 -0.46 -3.98 6.03
N SER A 119 -0.40 -3.31 4.89
CA SER A 119 0.82 -3.12 4.12
C SER A 119 0.85 -1.74 3.47
N PHE A 120 2.04 -1.28 3.08
CA PHE A 120 2.24 0.00 2.42
C PHE A 120 3.38 -0.10 1.39
N PHE A 121 3.43 0.84 0.45
CA PHE A 121 4.59 0.95 -0.44
C PHE A 121 5.79 1.49 0.35
N ASN A 122 6.82 0.66 0.51
CA ASN A 122 8.00 0.97 1.33
C ASN A 122 9.09 1.64 0.50
N GLY A 123 8.85 2.88 0.09
CA GLY A 123 9.78 3.71 -0.69
C GLY A 123 10.75 4.58 0.12
N LEU A 124 10.66 4.56 1.46
CA LEU A 124 11.44 5.43 2.35
C LEU A 124 12.96 5.24 2.17
N CYS A 125 13.65 6.27 1.69
CA CYS A 125 15.09 6.22 1.38
C CYS A 125 15.51 5.07 0.45
N ALA A 126 14.68 4.77 -0.56
CA ALA A 126 14.95 3.74 -1.57
C ALA A 126 16.15 4.00 -2.49
N ASP A 127 16.92 5.06 -2.25
CA ASP A 127 18.20 5.37 -2.87
C ASP A 127 19.42 5.03 -1.99
N ASN A 128 19.21 4.71 -0.71
CA ASN A 128 20.27 4.43 0.24
C ASN A 128 19.91 3.27 1.18
N ALA A 129 20.58 2.12 0.99
CA ALA A 129 20.29 0.90 1.74
C ALA A 129 20.41 1.07 3.27
N PHE A 130 21.37 1.88 3.75
CA PHE A 130 21.54 2.11 5.19
C PHE A 130 20.35 2.86 5.77
N PHE A 131 19.97 3.99 5.16
CA PHE A 131 18.83 4.77 5.64
C PHE A 131 17.50 4.03 5.43
N HIS A 132 17.36 3.26 4.37
CA HIS A 132 16.19 2.41 4.13
C HIS A 132 15.98 1.42 5.29
N VAL A 133 17.04 0.70 5.69
CA VAL A 133 16.97 -0.23 6.83
C VAL A 133 16.67 0.49 8.14
N VAL A 134 17.23 1.69 8.35
CA VAL A 134 16.90 2.52 9.53
C VAL A 134 15.41 2.87 9.55
N TYR A 135 14.82 3.26 8.41
CA TYR A 135 13.38 3.54 8.33
C TYR A 135 12.52 2.28 8.57
N CYS A 136 12.92 1.12 8.05
CA CYS A 136 12.24 -0.14 8.37
C CYS A 136 12.19 -0.38 9.89
N GLN A 137 13.33 -0.22 10.58
CA GLN A 137 13.39 -0.38 12.04
C GLN A 137 12.55 0.67 12.78
N LEU A 138 12.60 1.94 12.34
CA LEU A 138 11.80 3.02 12.92
C LEU A 138 10.30 2.72 12.81
N VAL A 139 9.83 2.33 11.62
CA VAL A 139 8.44 1.99 11.37
C VAL A 139 8.01 0.79 12.22
N SER A 140 8.84 -0.27 12.31
CA SER A 140 8.58 -1.42 13.19
C SER A 140 8.42 -1.00 14.65
N LEU A 141 9.29 -0.12 15.17
CA LEU A 141 9.22 0.34 16.56
C LEU A 141 7.95 1.15 16.83
N VAL A 142 7.59 2.07 15.92
CA VAL A 142 6.39 2.91 16.06
C VAL A 142 5.11 2.07 16.01
N LEU A 143 5.03 1.14 15.06
CA LEU A 143 3.87 0.24 14.96
C LEU A 143 3.79 -0.73 16.14
N SER A 144 4.93 -1.20 16.67
CA SER A 144 4.97 -2.01 17.88
C SER A 144 4.43 -1.29 19.11
N GLN A 145 4.72 0.01 19.27
CA GLN A 145 4.11 0.83 20.33
C GLN A 145 2.59 0.97 20.20
N MET A 146 2.04 0.75 18.99
CA MET A 146 0.61 0.75 18.71
C MET A 146 -0.02 -0.66 18.77
N GLY A 147 0.74 -1.68 19.18
CA GLY A 147 0.26 -3.05 19.30
C GLY A 147 0.29 -3.84 17.98
N PHE A 148 1.21 -3.52 17.07
CA PHE A 148 1.38 -4.25 15.81
C PHE A 148 2.75 -4.95 15.74
N GLU A 149 2.78 -6.15 15.18
CA GLU A 149 4.00 -6.78 14.70
C GLU A 149 4.22 -6.43 13.23
N VAL A 150 5.47 -6.19 12.85
CA VAL A 150 5.85 -5.86 11.48
C VAL A 150 6.93 -6.81 11.01
N GLN A 151 6.68 -7.45 9.87
CA GLN A 151 7.65 -8.29 9.18
C GLN A 151 8.00 -7.64 7.84
N PHE A 152 9.30 -7.61 7.52
CA PHE A 152 9.80 -7.13 6.23
C PHE A 152 10.31 -8.30 5.41
N ILE A 153 9.52 -8.73 4.42
CA ILE A 153 9.86 -9.86 3.55
C ILE A 153 10.76 -9.35 2.40
N PRO A 154 12.00 -9.84 2.26
CA PRO A 154 12.89 -9.40 1.19
C PRO A 154 12.43 -9.97 -0.16
N LEU A 155 12.22 -9.09 -1.14
CA LEU A 155 11.88 -9.40 -2.52
C LEU A 155 13.01 -8.89 -3.43
N PRO A 156 13.84 -9.79 -4.02
CA PRO A 156 14.82 -9.39 -5.02
C PRO A 156 14.11 -8.79 -6.23
N ILE A 157 14.51 -7.58 -6.62
CA ILE A 157 13.90 -6.83 -7.75
C ILE A 157 14.91 -6.32 -8.75
N LYS A 158 16.19 -6.67 -8.60
CA LYS A 158 17.27 -6.26 -9.53
C LYS A 158 16.91 -6.49 -11.00
N GLU A 159 16.27 -7.60 -11.30
CA GLU A 159 15.85 -7.96 -12.67
C GLU A 159 14.74 -7.05 -13.22
N CYS A 160 14.00 -6.35 -12.35
CA CYS A 160 12.95 -5.41 -12.72
C CYS A 160 13.45 -3.97 -12.94
N LEU A 161 14.73 -3.67 -12.64
CA LEU A 161 15.28 -2.32 -12.59
C LEU A 161 16.25 -2.00 -13.75
N ASP A 162 16.04 -2.59 -14.92
CA ASP A 162 16.87 -2.38 -16.12
C ASP A 162 16.97 -0.89 -16.49
N GLU A 163 18.06 -0.47 -17.12
CA GLU A 163 18.32 0.95 -17.44
C GLU A 163 17.20 1.58 -18.27
N LYS A 164 16.57 0.77 -19.14
CA LYS A 164 15.42 1.16 -19.97
C LYS A 164 14.21 1.62 -19.16
N VAL A 165 14.04 1.12 -17.94
CA VAL A 165 12.95 1.52 -17.04
C VAL A 165 13.05 3.00 -16.67
N TRP A 166 14.26 3.54 -16.69
CA TRP A 166 14.56 4.91 -16.28
C TRP A 166 14.71 5.88 -17.47
N GLU A 167 14.51 5.42 -18.71
CA GLU A 167 14.54 6.28 -19.88
C GLU A 167 13.45 7.36 -19.77
N GLY A 168 13.86 8.64 -19.81
CA GLY A 168 12.96 9.78 -19.65
C GLY A 168 12.64 10.16 -18.20
N VAL A 169 13.16 9.43 -17.21
CA VAL A 169 13.04 9.77 -15.79
C VAL A 169 14.23 10.61 -15.35
N SER A 170 14.00 11.83 -14.88
CA SER A 170 15.06 12.76 -14.47
C SER A 170 15.79 12.34 -13.19
N HIS A 171 15.06 11.73 -12.24
CA HIS A 171 15.60 11.24 -10.97
C HIS A 171 15.05 9.86 -10.64
N LYS A 172 15.94 8.88 -10.50
CA LYS A 172 15.56 7.53 -10.04
C LYS A 172 15.14 7.62 -8.59
N TYR A 173 13.87 7.34 -8.30
CA TYR A 173 13.37 7.27 -6.92
C TYR A 173 13.68 5.91 -6.26
N TRP A 174 14.19 4.94 -7.01
CA TRP A 174 14.56 3.62 -6.50
C TRP A 174 15.92 3.18 -7.04
N GLN A 175 16.80 2.69 -6.16
CA GLN A 175 18.14 2.21 -6.51
C GLN A 175 18.56 0.91 -5.79
N LEU A 176 17.70 0.33 -4.94
CA LEU A 176 18.03 -0.89 -4.20
C LEU A 176 17.74 -2.16 -5.01
N ASP A 177 18.58 -3.18 -4.86
CA ASP A 177 18.39 -4.49 -5.52
C ASP A 177 17.25 -5.32 -4.88
N THR A 178 16.83 -4.97 -3.67
CA THR A 178 15.82 -5.69 -2.88
C THR A 178 14.78 -4.73 -2.35
N TYR A 179 13.51 -5.07 -2.55
CA TYR A 179 12.38 -4.43 -1.90
C TYR A 179 12.03 -5.16 -0.61
N PHE A 180 11.82 -4.45 0.49
CA PHE A 180 11.37 -5.04 1.74
C PHE A 180 9.86 -4.85 1.87
N LEU A 181 9.10 -5.91 1.62
CA LEU A 181 7.64 -5.92 1.69
C LEU A 181 7.17 -5.90 3.15
N PRO A 182 6.55 -4.80 3.63
CA PRO A 182 5.98 -4.75 4.97
C PRO A 182 4.73 -5.63 5.04
N VAL A 183 4.65 -6.45 6.09
CA VAL A 183 3.43 -7.16 6.49
C VAL A 183 3.21 -6.86 7.95
N CYS A 184 2.16 -6.11 8.25
CA CYS A 184 1.85 -5.61 9.57
C CYS A 184 0.56 -6.25 10.05
N GLN A 185 0.55 -6.79 11.28
CA GLN A 185 -0.64 -7.39 11.88
C GLN A 185 -0.76 -6.96 13.34
N LYS A 186 -1.98 -6.95 13.89
CA LYS A 186 -2.16 -6.75 15.34
C LYS A 186 -1.42 -7.86 16.07
N ALA A 187 -0.60 -7.50 17.06
CA ALA A 187 0.07 -8.46 17.91
C ALA A 187 -0.99 -9.22 18.73
N ASP A 188 -0.78 -10.53 18.91
CA ASP A 188 -1.63 -11.32 19.79
C ASP A 188 -1.52 -10.77 21.23
N GLU A 189 -2.67 -10.56 21.87
CA GLU A 189 -2.71 -10.26 23.30
C GLU A 189 -2.31 -11.53 24.06
N ASN A 190 -1.04 -11.61 24.48
CA ASN A 190 -0.55 -12.62 25.42
C ASN A 190 -1.08 -12.38 26.84
#